data_AF-A0A955ZFG9-F1
#
_entry.id   AF-A0A955ZFG9-F1
#
_cell.length_a   1.000
_cell.length_b   1.000
_cell.length_c   1.000
_cell.angle_alpha   90.00
_cell.angle_beta   90.00
_cell.angle_gamma   90.00
#
_symmetry.space_group_name_H-M   'P 1'
#
loop_
_entity.id
_entity.type
_entity.pdbx_description
1 polymer ?
#
loop_
_entity_poly.entity_id
_entity_poly.type
_entity_poly.pdbx_seq_one_letter_code
_entity_poly.pdbx_strand_id
1 'polypeptide(L)'
;MSRRSDPFWPCKLVKLDGGRHSIIFTAFDLVEHHLKGREPTGYAIEALVKRKLRASDPAALRAVRFDPESSMFSAYGKDRGALEATARVLRALSDVSEESARVETTARDRATVEDLLLRGFVTGLDVRAQKAFYALMPKPPISSAQRERLAALRKGKRNDRIAAARRINSEARQHTRHIDHYLSDPRTTAAIVDAIANEPDDKVREEALWALAFIVQRHLPDLRTRPLFEQALTHPRANVRWIGVLGASELFEVSWDKLLVLRNDRSKKVRDGVALAIRRFGPFPSWMFEDEVPRGTPPP
;
A
#
# COMPACT_ATOMS: atom_id res chain seq x y z
N MET A 1 23.07 5.21 -5.46
CA MET A 1 23.51 4.69 -4.16
C MET A 1 22.48 3.70 -3.58
N SER A 2 22.85 2.43 -3.36
CA SER A 2 21.98 1.44 -2.67
C SER A 2 21.29 2.05 -1.44
N ARG A 3 19.99 1.80 -1.21
CA ARG A 3 19.22 2.32 -0.06
C ARG A 3 19.92 2.13 1.30
N ARG A 4 20.78 1.11 1.46
CA ARG A 4 21.57 0.92 2.70
C ARG A 4 22.79 1.85 2.83
N SER A 5 23.30 2.41 1.72
CA SER A 5 24.38 3.41 1.72
C SER A 5 23.90 4.83 2.00
N ASP A 6 22.59 5.10 1.85
CA ASP A 6 22.00 6.33 2.40
C ASP A 6 22.07 6.24 3.94
N PRO A 7 22.78 7.13 4.64
CA PRO A 7 22.86 7.11 6.10
C PRO A 7 21.50 7.31 6.78
N PHE A 8 20.48 7.81 6.06
CA PHE A 8 19.16 8.09 6.60
C PHE A 8 18.13 6.98 6.39
N TRP A 9 18.38 6.00 5.53
CA TRP A 9 17.45 4.87 5.37
C TRP A 9 17.19 4.16 6.72
N PRO A 10 15.94 3.80 7.07
CA PRO A 10 14.71 3.80 6.25
C PRO A 10 13.94 5.13 6.20
N CYS A 11 14.51 6.21 6.70
CA CYS A 11 13.89 7.54 6.71
C CYS A 11 14.22 8.31 5.42
N LYS A 12 13.38 9.31 5.11
CA LYS A 12 13.68 10.35 4.13
C LYS A 12 14.24 11.58 4.84
N LEU A 13 15.38 12.11 4.38
CA LEU A 13 15.90 13.38 4.86
C LEU A 13 15.26 14.54 4.09
N VAL A 14 14.76 15.53 4.82
CA VAL A 14 14.17 16.77 4.29
C VAL A 14 14.95 17.96 4.84
N LYS A 15 15.30 18.91 3.97
CA LYS A 15 15.89 20.20 4.38
C LYS A 15 14.78 21.15 4.82
N LEU A 16 14.99 21.83 5.93
CA LEU A 16 14.09 22.85 6.48
C LEU A 16 14.80 24.20 6.51
N ASP A 17 14.02 25.27 6.64
CA ASP A 17 14.55 26.62 6.77
C ASP A 17 15.45 26.79 8.01
N GLY A 18 16.45 27.66 7.87
CA GLY A 18 17.41 27.98 8.92
C GLY A 18 18.47 26.91 9.15
N GLY A 19 18.82 26.13 8.12
CA GLY A 19 19.86 25.09 8.17
C GLY A 19 19.45 23.85 8.97
N ARG A 20 18.17 23.70 9.27
CA ARG A 20 17.62 22.53 9.97
C ARG A 20 17.34 21.43 8.97
N HIS A 21 17.31 20.20 9.48
CA HIS A 21 16.91 19.03 8.73
C HIS A 21 15.87 18.26 9.52
N SER A 22 15.03 17.52 8.81
CA SER A 22 14.09 16.56 9.39
C SER A 22 14.28 15.21 8.73
N ILE A 23 14.20 14.15 9.53
CA ILE A 23 14.02 12.80 9.02
C ILE A 23 12.55 12.42 9.17
N ILE A 24 11.99 11.84 8.12
CA ILE A 24 10.62 11.38 8.06
C ILE A 24 10.61 9.87 7.88
N PHE A 25 9.89 9.17 8.75
CA PHE A 25 9.69 7.73 8.66
C PHE A 25 8.19 7.43 8.65
N THR A 26 7.74 6.74 7.61
CA THR A 26 6.34 6.35 7.42
C THR A 26 6.16 4.83 7.25
N ALA A 27 7.26 4.08 7.12
CA ALA A 27 7.26 2.64 6.93
C ALA A 27 7.14 1.90 8.27
N PHE A 28 6.09 2.20 9.06
CA PHE A 28 5.93 1.69 10.41
C PHE A 28 5.80 0.17 10.48
N ASP A 29 5.33 -0.44 9.40
CA ASP A 29 5.25 -1.87 9.18
C ASP A 29 6.61 -2.58 9.33
N LEU A 30 7.73 -1.88 9.04
CA LEU A 30 9.07 -2.43 9.19
C LEU A 30 9.46 -2.67 10.66
N VAL A 31 8.86 -1.93 11.58
CA VAL A 31 9.21 -1.93 13.01
C VAL A 31 8.04 -2.36 13.90
N GLU A 32 6.87 -2.65 13.32
CA GLU A 32 5.62 -2.96 14.05
C GLU A 32 5.77 -4.12 15.04
N HIS A 33 6.58 -5.13 14.69
CA HIS A 33 6.85 -6.28 15.55
C HIS A 33 7.46 -5.91 16.92
N HIS A 34 8.15 -4.77 17.01
CA HIS A 34 8.68 -4.24 18.27
C HIS A 34 7.63 -3.55 19.15
N LEU A 35 6.43 -3.31 18.64
CA LEU A 35 5.35 -2.59 19.33
C LEU A 35 4.46 -3.49 20.20
N LYS A 36 4.69 -4.81 20.21
CA LYS A 36 3.99 -5.79 21.06
C LYS A 36 2.45 -5.67 21.00
N GLY A 37 1.91 -5.53 19.79
CA GLY A 37 0.47 -5.44 19.55
C GLY A 37 -0.15 -4.04 19.73
N ARG A 38 0.65 -3.01 20.01
CA ARG A 38 0.20 -1.61 19.95
C ARG A 38 0.09 -1.14 18.50
N GLU A 39 -0.81 -0.20 18.26
CA GLU A 39 -0.98 0.40 16.95
C GLU A 39 0.31 1.12 16.50
N PRO A 40 0.78 0.87 15.27
CA PRO A 40 1.93 1.56 14.70
C PRO A 40 1.56 3.00 14.36
N THR A 41 1.76 3.91 15.31
CA THR A 41 1.61 5.36 15.11
C THR A 41 2.96 6.07 15.25
N GLY A 42 3.08 7.29 14.73
CA GLY A 42 4.32 8.07 14.89
C GLY A 42 4.72 8.24 16.35
N TYR A 43 3.75 8.43 17.25
CA TYR A 43 3.97 8.49 18.70
C TYR A 43 4.51 7.17 19.27
N ALA A 44 4.01 6.02 18.79
CA ALA A 44 4.52 4.72 19.20
C ALA A 44 5.97 4.52 18.73
N ILE A 45 6.28 4.97 17.51
CA ILE A 45 7.64 4.94 16.96
C ILE A 45 8.56 5.88 17.76
N GLU A 46 8.12 7.08 18.09
CA GLU A 46 8.87 8.02 18.91
C GLU A 46 9.24 7.42 20.27
N ALA A 47 8.29 6.79 20.95
CA ALA A 47 8.55 6.12 22.22
C ALA A 47 9.61 4.99 22.08
N LEU A 48 9.55 4.22 20.98
CA LEU A 48 10.52 3.17 20.67
C LEU A 48 11.92 3.75 20.40
N VAL A 49 12.01 4.78 19.57
CA VAL A 49 13.26 5.45 19.20
C VAL A 49 13.88 6.12 20.43
N LYS A 50 13.11 6.88 21.21
CA LYS A 50 13.58 7.49 22.46
C LYS A 50 14.15 6.46 23.41
N ARG A 51 13.47 5.31 23.58
CA ARG A 51 13.97 4.23 24.45
C ARG A 51 15.31 3.67 23.97
N LYS A 52 15.48 3.47 22.66
CA LYS A 52 16.73 2.97 22.09
C LYS A 52 17.87 3.99 22.17
N LEU A 53 17.61 5.25 21.80
CA LEU A 53 18.61 6.32 21.91
C LEU A 53 19.02 6.61 23.35
N ARG A 54 18.10 6.54 24.33
CA ARG A 54 18.47 6.65 25.76
C ARG A 54 19.50 5.61 26.18
N ALA A 55 19.47 4.43 25.57
CA ALA A 55 20.40 3.34 25.90
C ALA A 55 21.70 3.41 25.08
N SER A 56 21.63 3.81 23.81
CA SER A 56 22.77 3.74 22.89
C SER A 56 23.49 5.07 22.64
N ASP A 57 22.76 6.19 22.64
CA ASP A 57 23.29 7.52 22.32
C ASP A 57 22.44 8.65 22.96
N PRO A 58 22.62 8.92 24.27
CA PRO A 58 21.87 9.96 24.97
C PRO A 58 22.17 11.38 24.45
N ALA A 59 23.31 11.59 23.81
CA ALA A 59 23.69 12.88 23.24
C ALA A 59 22.84 13.19 22.01
N ALA A 60 22.72 12.22 21.08
CA ALA A 60 21.83 12.34 19.93
C ALA A 60 20.39 12.63 20.35
N LEU A 61 19.89 11.96 21.39
CA LEU A 61 18.53 12.21 21.91
C LEU A 61 18.31 13.66 22.37
N ARG A 62 19.32 14.32 22.94
CA ARG A 62 19.22 15.73 23.36
C ARG A 62 19.32 16.71 22.19
N ALA A 63 19.99 16.31 21.11
CA ALA A 63 20.26 17.15 19.95
C ALA A 63 19.11 17.19 18.92
N VAL A 64 18.16 16.25 19.00
CA VAL A 64 16.98 16.20 18.12
C VAL A 64 15.69 16.50 18.87
N ARG A 65 14.72 17.08 18.17
CA ARG A 65 13.33 17.19 18.61
C ARG A 65 12.47 16.24 17.80
N PHE A 66 11.31 15.85 18.34
CA PHE A 66 10.37 14.96 17.69
C PHE A 66 9.05 15.69 17.47
N ASP A 67 8.39 15.41 16.36
CA ASP A 67 7.08 15.95 16.00
C ASP A 67 6.30 14.89 15.21
N PRO A 68 5.90 13.78 15.86
CA PRO A 68 5.19 12.72 15.17
C PRO A 68 3.70 13.01 15.01
N GLU A 69 3.15 12.43 13.95
CA GLU A 69 1.72 12.35 13.67
C GLU A 69 1.24 10.89 13.66
N SER A 70 -0.07 10.68 13.61
CA SER A 70 -0.66 9.33 13.59
C SER A 70 -0.08 8.43 12.48
N SER A 71 0.22 8.99 11.31
CA SER A 71 0.76 8.29 10.15
C SER A 71 2.23 8.62 9.81
N MET A 72 2.94 9.37 10.66
CA MET A 72 4.29 9.83 10.35
C MET A 72 5.14 10.01 11.61
N PHE A 73 6.34 9.47 11.63
CA PHE A 73 7.35 9.82 12.62
C PHE A 73 8.24 10.90 12.03
N SER A 74 8.47 11.98 12.78
CA SER A 74 9.44 13.01 12.43
C SER A 74 10.41 13.28 13.58
N ALA A 75 11.69 13.40 13.24
CA ALA A 75 12.71 13.96 14.12
C ALA A 75 13.48 15.05 13.38
N TYR A 76 13.73 16.19 14.01
CA TYR A 76 14.35 17.35 13.37
C TYR A 76 15.38 18.03 14.27
N GLY A 77 16.35 18.70 13.63
CA GLY A 77 17.46 19.37 14.32
C GLY A 77 18.47 20.00 13.36
N LYS A 78 19.47 20.70 13.90
CA LYS A 78 20.63 21.17 13.13
C LYS A 78 21.75 20.13 13.08
N ASP A 79 21.82 19.27 14.09
CA ASP A 79 22.81 18.21 14.17
C ASP A 79 22.44 17.05 13.25
N ARG A 80 23.10 17.00 12.09
CA ARG A 80 22.93 15.94 11.10
C ARG A 80 23.36 14.58 11.66
N GLY A 81 24.42 14.52 12.47
CA GLY A 81 24.90 13.28 13.07
C GLY A 81 23.89 12.67 14.03
N ALA A 82 23.20 13.50 14.81
CA ALA A 82 22.12 13.04 15.69
C ALA A 82 20.89 12.51 14.93
N LEU A 83 20.58 13.11 13.78
CA LEU A 83 19.55 12.60 12.87
C LEU A 83 19.96 11.27 12.22
N GLU A 84 21.23 11.11 11.83
CA GLU A 84 21.77 9.84 11.33
C GLU A 84 21.74 8.75 12.40
N ALA A 85 22.08 9.07 13.65
CA ALA A 85 21.95 8.14 14.78
C ALA A 85 20.49 7.69 14.99
N THR A 86 19.55 8.62 14.87
CA THR A 86 18.11 8.34 14.95
C THR A 86 17.65 7.41 13.81
N ALA A 87 18.08 7.68 12.57
CA ALA A 87 17.80 6.82 11.43
C ALA A 87 18.43 5.42 11.58
N ARG A 88 19.64 5.33 12.15
CA ARG A 88 20.32 4.06 12.43
C ARG A 88 19.57 3.19 13.44
N VAL A 89 18.95 3.80 14.45
CA VAL A 89 18.06 3.10 15.38
C VAL A 89 16.87 2.50 14.63
N LEU A 90 16.18 3.28 13.80
CA LEU A 90 15.05 2.79 12.99
C LEU A 90 15.48 1.69 12.01
N ARG A 91 16.66 1.83 11.43
CA ARG A 91 17.29 0.81 10.58
C ARG A 91 17.49 -0.50 11.32
N ALA A 92 18.10 -0.45 12.51
CA ALA A 92 18.36 -1.64 13.33
C ALA A 92 17.06 -2.31 13.82
N LEU A 93 15.97 -1.54 13.91
CA LEU A 93 14.63 -2.04 14.24
C LEU A 93 13.87 -2.59 13.02
N SER A 94 14.35 -2.36 11.79
CA SER A 94 13.63 -2.75 10.57
C SER A 94 13.93 -4.20 10.21
N ASP A 95 12.91 -5.05 10.12
CA ASP A 95 13.04 -6.49 9.86
C ASP A 95 13.07 -6.84 8.35
N VAL A 96 13.93 -6.15 7.60
CA VAL A 96 14.08 -6.34 6.16
C VAL A 96 15.29 -7.23 5.87
N SER A 97 15.05 -8.44 5.33
CA SER A 97 16.12 -9.33 4.88
C SER A 97 16.98 -8.66 3.79
N GLU A 98 18.27 -9.00 3.73
CA GLU A 98 19.24 -8.39 2.80
C GLU A 98 18.85 -8.51 1.31
N GLU A 99 18.00 -9.48 0.99
CA GLU A 99 17.54 -9.79 -0.36
C GLU A 99 16.63 -8.70 -0.95
N SER A 100 15.97 -7.90 -0.10
CA SER A 100 15.03 -6.84 -0.53
C SER A 100 15.70 -5.46 -0.76
N ALA A 101 17.02 -5.35 -0.56
CA ALA A 101 17.78 -4.10 -0.61
C ALA A 101 18.50 -3.83 -1.96
N ARG A 102 18.32 -4.72 -2.93
CA ARG A 102 18.77 -4.56 -4.33
C ARG A 102 17.55 -4.09 -5.11
N VAL A 103 17.37 -2.86 -5.57
CA VAL A 103 18.22 -2.04 -6.44
C VAL A 103 17.52 -0.67 -6.51
N GLU A 104 18.27 0.44 -6.63
CA GLU A 104 17.70 1.68 -7.14
C GLU A 104 17.29 1.44 -8.60
N THR A 105 16.00 1.42 -8.89
CA THR A 105 15.52 1.70 -10.24
C THR A 105 16.09 3.08 -10.59
N THR A 106 17.12 3.14 -11.44
CA THR A 106 17.67 4.44 -11.84
C THR A 106 16.57 5.23 -12.53
N ALA A 107 16.59 6.56 -12.48
CA ALA A 107 15.51 7.38 -13.05
C ALA A 107 15.20 7.06 -14.53
N ARG A 108 16.15 6.47 -15.26
CA ARG A 108 15.99 5.98 -16.64
C ARG A 108 15.16 4.69 -16.76
N ASP A 109 15.19 3.83 -15.74
CA ASP A 109 14.40 2.59 -15.68
C ASP A 109 12.96 2.83 -15.20
N ARG A 110 12.70 3.94 -14.50
CA ARG A 110 11.39 4.22 -13.89
C ARG A 110 10.28 4.33 -14.93
N ALA A 111 10.48 5.10 -15.99
CA ALA A 111 9.49 5.24 -17.07
C ALA A 111 9.21 3.91 -17.78
N THR A 112 10.25 3.09 -17.99
CA THR A 112 10.09 1.74 -18.55
C THR A 112 9.31 0.82 -17.61
N VAL A 113 9.63 0.84 -16.32
CA VAL A 113 8.89 0.06 -15.30
C VAL A 113 7.43 0.49 -15.24
N GLU A 114 7.15 1.78 -15.27
CA GLU A 114 5.79 2.34 -15.26
C GLU A 114 5.01 1.92 -16.52
N ASP A 115 5.60 2.00 -17.73
CA ASP A 115 4.97 1.49 -18.96
C ASP A 115 4.64 -0.01 -18.85
N LEU A 116 5.59 -0.81 -18.38
CA LEU A 116 5.41 -2.24 -18.20
C LEU A 116 4.32 -2.57 -17.16
N LEU A 117 4.26 -1.80 -16.06
CA LEU A 117 3.23 -1.94 -15.03
C LEU A 117 1.84 -1.63 -15.60
N LEU A 118 1.73 -0.54 -16.36
CA LEU A 118 0.48 -0.09 -16.97
C LEU A 118 -0.04 -1.12 -17.95
N ARG A 119 0.75 -1.46 -18.97
CA ARG A 119 0.34 -2.41 -20.01
C ARG A 119 0.13 -3.82 -19.48
N GLY A 120 0.95 -4.22 -18.50
CA GLY A 120 0.91 -5.56 -17.93
C GLY A 120 -0.27 -5.77 -16.98
N PHE A 121 -0.70 -4.75 -16.25
CA PHE A 121 -1.61 -4.94 -15.13
C PHE A 121 -2.77 -3.95 -15.05
N VAL A 122 -2.67 -2.75 -15.64
CA VAL A 122 -3.64 -1.67 -15.37
C VAL A 122 -4.49 -1.31 -16.58
N THR A 123 -3.89 -1.07 -17.74
CA THR A 123 -4.62 -0.73 -18.97
C THR A 123 -4.90 -1.95 -19.83
N GLY A 124 -4.22 -3.04 -19.54
CA GLY A 124 -4.40 -4.34 -20.19
C GLY A 124 -3.79 -5.44 -19.34
N LEU A 125 -3.70 -6.63 -19.93
CA LEU A 125 -3.09 -7.82 -19.34
C LEU A 125 -2.00 -8.38 -20.26
N ASP A 126 -1.11 -7.49 -20.76
CA ASP A 126 -0.02 -7.88 -21.65
C ASP A 126 0.96 -8.80 -20.92
N VAL A 127 0.88 -10.10 -21.21
CA VAL A 127 1.71 -11.14 -20.59
C VAL A 127 3.21 -10.92 -20.82
N ARG A 128 3.62 -10.31 -21.94
CA ARG A 128 5.04 -10.00 -22.19
C ARG A 128 5.49 -8.85 -21.28
N ALA A 129 4.66 -7.81 -21.15
CA ALA A 129 4.92 -6.71 -20.24
C ALA A 129 4.97 -7.17 -18.78
N GLN A 130 4.07 -8.06 -18.35
CA GLN A 130 4.10 -8.66 -17.01
C GLN A 130 5.41 -9.42 -16.74
N LYS A 131 5.86 -10.24 -17.69
CA LYS A 131 7.13 -10.99 -17.56
C LYS A 131 8.33 -10.05 -17.48
N ALA A 132 8.37 -9.04 -18.34
CA ALA A 132 9.44 -8.03 -18.34
C ALA A 132 9.43 -7.21 -17.05
N PHE A 133 8.25 -6.81 -16.55
CA PHE A 133 8.10 -6.15 -15.26
C PHE A 133 8.71 -7.00 -14.15
N TYR A 134 8.36 -8.30 -14.07
CA TYR A 134 8.90 -9.16 -13.01
C TYR A 134 10.39 -9.45 -13.13
N ALA A 135 10.95 -9.43 -14.33
CA ALA A 135 12.38 -9.59 -14.56
C ALA A 135 13.17 -8.32 -14.14
N LEU A 136 12.58 -7.15 -14.34
CA LEU A 136 13.21 -5.86 -14.06
C LEU A 136 13.02 -5.40 -12.61
N MET A 137 11.81 -5.58 -12.07
CA MET A 137 11.46 -5.10 -10.74
C MET A 137 11.78 -6.13 -9.66
N PRO A 138 12.62 -5.81 -8.66
CA PRO A 138 12.81 -6.68 -7.51
C PRO A 138 11.51 -6.82 -6.70
N LYS A 139 11.46 -7.79 -5.80
CA LYS A 139 10.37 -7.87 -4.83
C LYS A 139 10.50 -6.71 -3.85
N PRO A 140 9.42 -5.99 -3.53
CA PRO A 140 9.45 -4.92 -2.56
C PRO A 140 9.82 -5.47 -1.18
N PRO A 141 10.46 -4.67 -0.32
CA PRO A 141 10.70 -5.06 1.05
C PRO A 141 9.37 -5.28 1.77
N ILE A 142 9.26 -6.42 2.42
CA ILE A 142 8.13 -6.77 3.30
C ILE A 142 8.65 -7.18 4.66
N SER A 143 7.97 -6.80 5.73
CA SER A 143 8.29 -7.23 7.09
C SER A 143 7.89 -8.71 7.32
N SER A 144 8.40 -9.31 8.40
CA SER A 144 7.94 -10.64 8.84
C SER A 144 6.43 -10.66 9.07
N ALA A 145 5.88 -9.63 9.73
CA ALA A 145 4.45 -9.53 10.00
C ALA A 145 3.62 -9.50 8.70
N GLN A 146 4.06 -8.78 7.67
CA GLN A 146 3.40 -8.77 6.36
C GLN A 146 3.49 -10.13 5.66
N ARG A 147 4.65 -10.79 5.70
CA ARG A 147 4.81 -12.17 5.18
C ARG A 147 3.85 -13.14 5.88
N GLU A 148 3.79 -13.07 7.20
CA GLU A 148 2.91 -13.91 8.01
C GLU A 148 1.44 -13.66 7.70
N ARG A 149 1.03 -12.39 7.53
CA ARG A 149 -0.36 -12.04 7.14
C ARG A 149 -0.71 -12.60 5.77
N LEU A 150 0.14 -12.43 4.77
CA LEU A 150 -0.07 -12.96 3.42
C LEU A 150 -0.11 -14.50 3.43
N ALA A 151 0.74 -15.15 4.22
CA ALA A 151 0.72 -16.60 4.39
C ALA A 151 -0.53 -17.08 5.13
N ALA A 152 -0.91 -16.40 6.21
CA ALA A 152 -2.11 -16.69 7.00
C ALA A 152 -3.37 -16.55 6.15
N LEU A 153 -3.46 -15.56 5.27
CA LEU A 153 -4.60 -15.40 4.36
C LEU A 153 -4.83 -16.65 3.48
N ARG A 154 -3.79 -17.39 3.12
CA ARG A 154 -3.89 -18.61 2.28
C ARG A 154 -4.03 -19.90 3.10
N LYS A 155 -3.31 -20.01 4.22
CA LYS A 155 -3.13 -21.28 4.95
C LYS A 155 -3.50 -21.24 6.44
N GLY A 156 -3.87 -20.07 6.96
CA GLY A 156 -4.24 -19.90 8.37
C GLY A 156 -5.58 -20.53 8.71
N LYS A 157 -5.87 -20.66 10.01
CA LYS A 157 -7.22 -21.04 10.45
C LYS A 157 -8.18 -19.88 10.16
N ARG A 158 -9.48 -20.16 10.10
CA ARG A 158 -10.52 -19.18 9.76
C ARG A 158 -10.33 -17.81 10.43
N ASN A 159 -10.12 -17.77 11.74
CA ASN A 159 -9.96 -16.52 12.48
C ASN A 159 -8.64 -15.80 12.14
N ASP A 160 -7.57 -16.54 11.87
CA ASP A 160 -6.28 -15.98 11.43
C ASP A 160 -6.42 -15.35 10.04
N ARG A 161 -7.18 -15.98 9.14
CA ARG A 161 -7.44 -15.43 7.80
C ARG A 161 -8.25 -14.14 7.87
N ILE A 162 -9.30 -14.10 8.72
CA ILE A 162 -10.07 -12.87 8.98
C ILE A 162 -9.16 -11.78 9.54
N ALA A 163 -8.33 -12.10 10.54
CA ALA A 163 -7.44 -11.13 11.16
C ALA A 163 -6.39 -10.60 10.16
N ALA A 164 -5.81 -11.49 9.33
CA ALA A 164 -4.89 -11.13 8.28
C ALA A 164 -5.55 -10.20 7.24
N ALA A 165 -6.72 -10.57 6.71
CA ALA A 165 -7.47 -9.75 5.75
C ALA A 165 -7.78 -8.35 6.32
N ARG A 166 -8.20 -8.25 7.58
CA ARG A 166 -8.47 -6.98 8.25
C ARG A 166 -7.22 -6.13 8.43
N ARG A 167 -6.08 -6.74 8.76
CA ARG A 167 -4.81 -6.01 8.89
C ARG A 167 -4.32 -5.50 7.54
N ILE A 168 -4.36 -6.34 6.51
CA ILE A 168 -4.03 -5.91 5.14
C ILE A 168 -4.97 -4.78 4.67
N ASN A 169 -6.27 -4.87 4.96
CA ASN A 169 -7.23 -3.78 4.68
C ASN A 169 -6.86 -2.49 5.42
N SER A 170 -6.50 -2.59 6.71
CA SER A 170 -6.06 -1.43 7.50
C SER A 170 -4.83 -0.78 6.90
N GLU A 171 -3.84 -1.57 6.47
CA GLU A 171 -2.64 -1.09 5.78
C GLU A 171 -3.00 -0.47 4.42
N ALA A 172 -3.86 -1.10 3.64
CA ALA A 172 -4.30 -0.59 2.34
C ALA A 172 -5.02 0.77 2.45
N ARG A 173 -5.68 1.04 3.58
CA ARG A 173 -6.29 2.33 3.87
C ARG A 173 -5.25 3.41 4.23
N GLN A 174 -4.09 3.05 4.77
CA GLN A 174 -3.02 4.01 4.99
C GLN A 174 -2.42 4.40 3.63
N HIS A 175 -2.40 5.70 3.35
CA HIS A 175 -2.22 6.24 2.00
C HIS A 175 -0.73 6.33 1.66
N THR A 176 -0.20 5.32 0.97
CA THR A 176 1.20 5.30 0.52
C THR A 176 1.28 4.70 -0.89
N ARG A 177 1.19 5.57 -1.91
CA ARG A 177 1.25 5.20 -3.33
C ARG A 177 2.69 5.35 -3.82
N HIS A 178 3.48 4.31 -3.62
CA HIS A 178 4.83 4.23 -4.14
C HIS A 178 5.04 2.89 -4.85
N ILE A 179 5.70 2.91 -6.02
CA ILE A 179 5.91 1.72 -6.86
C ILE A 179 6.72 0.61 -6.16
N ASP A 180 7.44 0.96 -5.12
CA ASP A 180 8.22 0.06 -4.27
C ASP A 180 7.47 -0.39 -3.00
N HIS A 181 6.22 0.04 -2.80
CA HIS A 181 5.39 -0.40 -1.70
C HIS A 181 4.80 -1.78 -2.01
N TYR A 182 4.76 -2.67 -1.01
CA TYR A 182 4.35 -4.05 -1.26
C TYR A 182 2.91 -4.21 -1.74
N LEU A 183 1.99 -3.34 -1.30
CA LEU A 183 0.60 -3.33 -1.78
C LEU A 183 0.46 -2.77 -3.20
N SER A 184 1.49 -2.09 -3.72
CA SER A 184 1.54 -1.62 -5.11
C SER A 184 2.21 -2.65 -6.06
N ASP A 185 2.78 -3.74 -5.53
CA ASP A 185 3.41 -4.78 -6.34
C ASP A 185 2.38 -5.82 -6.82
N PRO A 186 2.31 -6.12 -8.14
CA PRO A 186 1.38 -7.10 -8.70
C PRO A 186 1.48 -8.52 -8.11
N ARG A 187 2.59 -8.92 -7.51
CA ARG A 187 2.78 -10.23 -6.85
C ARG A 187 1.97 -10.31 -5.56
N THR A 188 1.86 -9.20 -4.82
CA THR A 188 1.01 -9.11 -3.63
C THR A 188 -0.44 -9.23 -4.03
N THR A 189 -0.86 -8.47 -5.05
CA THR A 189 -2.22 -8.57 -5.59
C THR A 189 -2.54 -9.99 -6.06
N ALA A 190 -1.62 -10.64 -6.78
CA ALA A 190 -1.79 -12.02 -7.23
C ALA A 190 -1.99 -12.99 -6.05
N ALA A 191 -1.25 -12.84 -4.96
CA ALA A 191 -1.40 -13.67 -3.77
C ALA A 191 -2.78 -13.50 -3.10
N ILE A 192 -3.31 -12.27 -3.07
CA ILE A 192 -4.63 -11.97 -2.50
C ILE A 192 -5.75 -12.47 -3.43
N VAL A 193 -5.62 -12.27 -4.74
CA VAL A 193 -6.56 -12.79 -5.75
C VAL A 193 -6.69 -14.32 -5.65
N ASP A 194 -5.55 -15.02 -5.58
CA ASP A 194 -5.51 -16.48 -5.41
C ASP A 194 -6.16 -16.92 -4.08
N ALA A 195 -5.90 -16.20 -2.98
CA ALA A 195 -6.55 -16.46 -1.70
C ALA A 195 -8.08 -16.32 -1.78
N ILE A 196 -8.59 -15.26 -2.40
CA ILE A 196 -10.04 -15.01 -2.51
C ILE A 196 -10.71 -16.05 -3.40
N ALA A 197 -10.11 -16.36 -4.55
CA ALA A 197 -10.67 -17.30 -5.53
C ALA A 197 -10.84 -18.71 -4.94
N ASN A 198 -9.95 -19.11 -4.03
CA ASN A 198 -9.97 -20.42 -3.39
C ASN A 198 -10.58 -20.41 -1.97
N GLU A 199 -11.11 -19.28 -1.49
CA GLU A 199 -11.61 -19.19 -0.11
C GLU A 199 -13.04 -19.76 0.01
N PRO A 200 -13.27 -20.82 0.81
CA PRO A 200 -14.62 -21.37 1.01
C PRO A 200 -15.49 -20.59 1.99
N ASP A 201 -14.93 -19.82 2.93
CA ASP A 201 -15.70 -19.09 3.93
C ASP A 201 -16.07 -17.68 3.42
N ASP A 202 -17.38 -17.42 3.28
CA ASP A 202 -17.91 -16.15 2.79
C ASP A 202 -17.45 -14.94 3.60
N LYS A 203 -17.24 -15.09 4.92
CA LYS A 203 -16.80 -13.98 5.77
C LYS A 203 -15.32 -13.68 5.55
N VAL A 204 -14.49 -14.70 5.44
CA VAL A 204 -13.07 -14.52 5.06
C VAL A 204 -12.99 -13.87 3.68
N ARG A 205 -13.77 -14.37 2.71
CA ARG A 205 -13.83 -13.83 1.35
C ARG A 205 -14.25 -12.36 1.33
N GLU A 206 -15.28 -11.97 2.09
CA GLU A 206 -15.73 -10.58 2.21
C GLU A 206 -14.65 -9.66 2.79
N GLU A 207 -13.95 -10.09 3.85
CA GLU A 207 -12.88 -9.28 4.46
C GLU A 207 -11.67 -9.12 3.52
N ALA A 208 -11.31 -10.17 2.78
CA ALA A 208 -10.26 -10.14 1.79
C ALA A 208 -10.63 -9.28 0.58
N LEU A 209 -11.88 -9.32 0.12
CA LEU A 209 -12.40 -8.43 -0.92
C LEU A 209 -12.34 -6.95 -0.51
N TRP A 210 -12.62 -6.63 0.76
CA TRP A 210 -12.42 -5.27 1.28
C TRP A 210 -10.97 -4.82 1.17
N ALA A 211 -10.03 -5.67 1.58
CA ALA A 211 -8.61 -5.38 1.44
C ALA A 211 -8.23 -5.11 -0.02
N LEU A 212 -8.68 -5.99 -0.93
CA LEU A 212 -8.42 -5.85 -2.36
C LEU A 212 -9.03 -4.58 -2.95
N ALA A 213 -10.24 -4.19 -2.56
CA ALA A 213 -10.86 -2.96 -3.04
C ALA A 213 -10.08 -1.71 -2.64
N PHE A 214 -9.53 -1.66 -1.42
CA PHE A 214 -8.67 -0.55 -1.01
C PHE A 214 -7.28 -0.60 -1.64
N ILE A 215 -6.74 -1.79 -1.93
CA ILE A 215 -5.51 -1.93 -2.73
C ILE A 215 -5.73 -1.35 -4.13
N VAL A 216 -6.81 -1.73 -4.80
CA VAL A 216 -7.15 -1.21 -6.13
C VAL A 216 -7.35 0.31 -6.10
N GLN A 217 -8.14 0.81 -5.16
CA GLN A 217 -8.38 2.24 -5.03
C GLN A 217 -7.11 3.01 -4.69
N ARG A 218 -6.24 2.47 -3.82
CA ARG A 218 -5.19 3.26 -3.14
C ARG A 218 -3.76 2.86 -3.48
N HIS A 219 -3.51 1.80 -4.23
CA HIS A 219 -2.17 1.29 -4.49
C HIS A 219 -1.99 0.91 -5.95
N LEU A 220 -2.59 -0.22 -6.37
CA LEU A 220 -2.49 -0.74 -7.73
C LEU A 220 -3.87 -1.18 -8.24
N PRO A 221 -4.45 -0.47 -9.23
CA PRO A 221 -5.70 -0.87 -9.88
C PRO A 221 -5.49 -2.00 -10.89
N ASP A 222 -5.05 -3.15 -10.39
CA ASP A 222 -4.72 -4.34 -11.17
C ASP A 222 -5.98 -4.97 -11.79
N LEU A 223 -6.05 -5.03 -13.11
CA LEU A 223 -7.18 -5.58 -13.87
C LEU A 223 -7.43 -7.06 -13.61
N ARG A 224 -6.45 -7.82 -13.11
CA ARG A 224 -6.66 -9.23 -12.74
C ARG A 224 -7.66 -9.39 -11.58
N THR A 225 -7.94 -8.31 -10.85
CA THR A 225 -8.95 -8.29 -9.79
C THR A 225 -10.39 -8.17 -10.32
N ARG A 226 -10.57 -7.78 -11.59
CA ARG A 226 -11.88 -7.54 -12.22
C ARG A 226 -12.86 -8.70 -12.01
N PRO A 227 -12.51 -9.98 -12.30
CA PRO A 227 -13.48 -11.07 -12.18
C PRO A 227 -14.05 -11.22 -10.78
N LEU A 228 -13.24 -10.95 -9.74
CA LEU A 228 -13.69 -11.03 -8.34
C LEU A 228 -14.68 -9.92 -7.99
N PHE A 229 -14.44 -8.69 -8.46
CA PHE A 229 -15.36 -7.58 -8.23
C PHE A 229 -16.66 -7.75 -9.02
N GLU A 230 -16.57 -8.20 -10.28
CA GLU A 230 -17.76 -8.50 -11.09
C GLU A 230 -18.62 -9.61 -10.47
N GLN A 231 -18.00 -10.66 -9.94
CA GLN A 231 -18.72 -11.68 -9.17
C GLN A 231 -19.37 -11.09 -7.92
N ALA A 232 -18.70 -10.15 -7.24
CA ALA A 232 -19.26 -9.49 -6.07
C ALA A 232 -20.49 -8.63 -6.41
N LEU A 233 -20.60 -8.06 -7.62
CA LEU A 233 -21.74 -7.24 -8.05
C LEU A 233 -23.07 -7.99 -8.06
N THR A 234 -23.08 -9.31 -8.21
CA THR A 234 -24.31 -10.13 -8.23
C THR A 234 -24.59 -10.84 -6.91
N HIS A 235 -23.76 -10.60 -5.88
CA HIS A 235 -23.84 -11.32 -4.61
C HIS A 235 -25.18 -11.04 -3.86
N PRO A 236 -25.77 -12.01 -3.15
CA PRO A 236 -27.04 -11.80 -2.43
C PRO A 236 -26.98 -10.69 -1.36
N ARG A 237 -25.83 -10.59 -0.66
CA ARG A 237 -25.59 -9.59 0.39
C ARG A 237 -25.22 -8.22 -0.21
N ALA A 238 -25.96 -7.19 0.19
CA ALA A 238 -25.73 -5.82 -0.28
C ALA A 238 -24.34 -5.27 0.04
N ASN A 239 -23.73 -5.68 1.16
CA ASN A 239 -22.38 -5.24 1.51
C ASN A 239 -21.32 -5.75 0.53
N VAL A 240 -21.47 -6.99 0.04
CA VAL A 240 -20.56 -7.58 -0.94
C VAL A 240 -20.75 -6.93 -2.31
N ARG A 241 -21.99 -6.68 -2.74
CA ARG A 241 -22.24 -5.88 -3.95
C ARG A 241 -21.62 -4.50 -3.86
N TRP A 242 -21.71 -3.86 -2.71
CA TRP A 242 -21.08 -2.56 -2.48
C TRP A 242 -19.55 -2.62 -2.61
N ILE A 243 -18.89 -3.66 -2.08
CA ILE A 243 -17.46 -3.87 -2.30
C ILE A 243 -17.15 -4.06 -3.79
N GLY A 244 -17.98 -4.83 -4.51
CA GLY A 244 -17.87 -4.99 -5.96
C GLY A 244 -17.93 -3.66 -6.69
N VAL A 245 -18.89 -2.79 -6.35
CA VAL A 245 -19.00 -1.43 -6.94
C VAL A 245 -17.74 -0.61 -6.64
N LEU A 246 -17.28 -0.62 -5.38
CA LEU A 246 -16.09 0.10 -4.96
C LEU A 246 -14.84 -0.36 -5.72
N GLY A 247 -14.63 -1.67 -5.88
CA GLY A 247 -13.45 -2.20 -6.57
C GLY A 247 -13.54 -2.03 -8.09
N ALA A 248 -14.66 -2.40 -8.70
CA ALA A 248 -14.82 -2.38 -10.16
C ALA A 248 -14.79 -0.97 -10.75
N SER A 249 -15.27 0.04 -10.02
CA SER A 249 -15.27 1.44 -10.48
C SER A 249 -13.90 2.11 -10.43
N GLU A 250 -12.91 1.50 -9.78
CA GLU A 250 -11.55 2.04 -9.63
C GLU A 250 -10.58 1.40 -10.65
N LEU A 251 -11.05 0.45 -11.47
CA LEU A 251 -10.28 -0.17 -12.54
C LEU A 251 -10.26 0.69 -13.81
N PHE A 252 -9.24 0.54 -14.65
CA PHE A 252 -9.14 1.27 -15.92
C PHE A 252 -10.27 0.89 -16.89
N GLU A 253 -10.43 -0.39 -17.17
CA GLU A 253 -11.60 -0.88 -17.92
C GLU A 253 -12.70 -1.25 -16.92
N VAL A 254 -13.53 -0.25 -16.62
CA VAL A 254 -14.71 -0.39 -15.79
C VAL A 254 -15.80 -1.17 -16.54
N SER A 255 -16.36 -2.19 -15.91
CA SER A 255 -17.50 -2.96 -16.42
C SER A 255 -18.81 -2.18 -16.25
N TRP A 256 -18.96 -1.09 -17.01
CA TRP A 256 -20.10 -0.17 -16.90
C TRP A 256 -21.44 -0.85 -17.14
N ASP A 257 -21.50 -1.80 -18.09
CA ASP A 257 -22.67 -2.63 -18.35
C ASP A 257 -23.16 -3.33 -17.07
N LYS A 258 -22.25 -3.87 -16.27
CA LYS A 258 -22.56 -4.56 -15.00
C LYS A 258 -22.88 -3.58 -13.87
N LEU A 259 -22.15 -2.47 -13.77
CA LEU A 259 -22.38 -1.46 -12.73
C LEU A 259 -23.70 -0.72 -12.91
N LEU A 260 -24.07 -0.38 -14.14
CA LEU A 260 -25.27 0.43 -14.42
C LEU A 260 -26.57 -0.32 -14.10
N VAL A 261 -26.58 -1.66 -14.15
CA VAL A 261 -27.70 -2.49 -13.68
C VAL A 261 -28.02 -2.22 -12.21
N LEU A 262 -27.00 -1.92 -11.40
CA LEU A 262 -27.14 -1.68 -9.97
C LEU A 262 -27.65 -0.27 -9.61
N ARG A 263 -27.93 0.60 -10.60
CA ARG A 263 -28.62 1.89 -10.36
C ARG A 263 -29.97 1.71 -9.69
N ASN A 264 -30.62 0.57 -9.95
CA ASN A 264 -31.90 0.18 -9.38
C ASN A 264 -31.77 -0.91 -8.29
N ASP A 265 -30.57 -1.11 -7.73
CA ASP A 265 -30.35 -2.10 -6.67
C ASP A 265 -31.28 -1.87 -5.48
N ARG A 266 -31.80 -2.93 -4.85
CA ARG A 266 -32.65 -2.82 -3.65
C ARG A 266 -32.01 -2.05 -2.50
N SER A 267 -30.68 -2.10 -2.36
CA SER A 267 -29.93 -1.41 -1.32
C SER A 267 -29.58 0.02 -1.74
N LYS A 268 -30.03 1.01 -0.95
CA LYS A 268 -29.64 2.41 -1.13
C LYS A 268 -28.12 2.59 -1.16
N LYS A 269 -27.39 1.88 -0.29
CA LYS A 269 -25.92 1.93 -0.23
C LYS A 269 -25.26 1.55 -1.56
N VAL A 270 -25.81 0.54 -2.24
CA VAL A 270 -25.29 0.10 -3.55
C VAL A 270 -25.62 1.15 -4.61
N ARG A 271 -26.86 1.66 -4.63
CA ARG A 271 -27.28 2.72 -5.57
C ARG A 271 -26.45 4.00 -5.43
N ASP A 272 -26.30 4.51 -4.20
CA ASP A 272 -25.47 5.70 -3.91
C ASP A 272 -24.03 5.49 -4.38
N GLY A 273 -23.57 4.26 -4.24
CA GLY A 273 -22.31 3.79 -4.71
C GLY A 273 -22.06 3.90 -6.22
N VAL A 274 -22.99 3.36 -6.98
CA VAL A 274 -22.99 3.44 -8.45
C VAL A 274 -23.07 4.91 -8.88
N ALA A 275 -23.91 5.71 -8.23
CA ALA A 275 -23.99 7.14 -8.50
C ALA A 275 -22.66 7.86 -8.24
N LEU A 276 -21.93 7.50 -7.17
CA LEU A 276 -20.60 8.03 -6.90
C LEU A 276 -19.59 7.61 -7.98
N ALA A 277 -19.62 6.34 -8.39
CA ALA A 277 -18.76 5.83 -9.47
C ALA A 277 -18.97 6.61 -10.77
N ILE A 278 -20.22 6.81 -11.19
CA ILE A 278 -20.58 7.61 -12.38
C ILE A 278 -20.03 9.04 -12.27
N ARG A 279 -20.21 9.70 -11.12
CA ARG A 279 -19.72 11.08 -10.90
C ARG A 279 -18.21 11.20 -10.93
N ARG A 280 -17.49 10.15 -10.53
CA ARG A 280 -16.02 10.12 -10.46
C ARG A 280 -15.37 9.69 -11.77
N PHE A 281 -16.15 9.32 -12.78
CA PHE A 281 -15.58 8.86 -14.05
C PHE A 281 -14.66 9.92 -14.67
N GLY A 282 -13.44 9.48 -14.96
CA GLY A 282 -12.33 10.23 -15.56
C GLY A 282 -11.15 9.28 -15.79
N PRO A 283 -10.23 9.57 -16.74
CA PRO A 283 -9.14 8.69 -17.09
C PRO A 283 -8.06 8.87 -16.04
N PHE A 284 -7.90 7.80 -15.26
CA PHE A 284 -7.00 7.73 -14.13
C PHE A 284 -7.26 8.77 -13.03
N PRO A 285 -7.02 8.39 -11.79
CA PRO A 285 -6.78 9.39 -10.79
C PRO A 285 -5.38 9.98 -11.06
N SER A 286 -5.30 11.31 -11.10
CA SER A 286 -4.21 12.15 -11.64
C SER A 286 -2.82 11.98 -11.00
N TRP A 287 -2.64 10.97 -10.14
CA TRP A 287 -1.44 10.72 -9.35
C TRP A 287 -0.67 9.48 -9.81
N MET A 288 -1.22 8.64 -10.69
CA MET A 288 -0.45 7.55 -11.31
C MET A 288 0.55 8.08 -12.34
N PHE A 289 0.34 9.32 -12.78
CA PHE A 289 1.19 10.08 -13.66
C PHE A 289 1.53 11.39 -12.94
N GLU A 290 2.74 11.92 -13.11
CA GLU A 290 3.06 13.26 -12.60
C GLU A 290 2.25 14.36 -13.34
N ASP A 291 1.55 14.00 -14.43
CA ASP A 291 0.71 14.89 -15.24
C ASP A 291 -0.78 14.53 -15.19
N GLU A 292 -1.62 15.56 -15.05
CA GLU A 292 -3.08 15.44 -15.07
C GLU A 292 -3.58 14.92 -16.43
N VAL A 293 -4.10 13.69 -16.47
CA VAL A 293 -4.78 13.17 -17.67
C VAL A 293 -6.18 13.81 -17.76
N PRO A 294 -6.59 14.39 -18.92
CA PRO A 294 -7.86 15.13 -19.04
C PRO A 294 -9.10 14.25 -18.83
N ARG A 295 -10.07 14.71 -18.03
CA ARG A 295 -11.33 13.98 -17.75
C ARG A 295 -12.16 13.74 -19.01
N GLY A 296 -12.42 12.47 -19.32
CA GLY A 296 -13.32 12.02 -20.39
C GLY A 296 -14.78 11.93 -19.91
N THR A 297 -15.68 11.99 -20.88
CA THR A 297 -17.14 12.02 -20.67
C THR A 297 -17.68 10.61 -20.41
N PRO A 298 -18.52 10.40 -19.38
CA PRO A 298 -19.15 9.08 -19.15
C PRO A 298 -19.98 8.65 -20.36
N PRO A 299 -20.17 7.33 -20.58
CA PRO A 299 -21.10 6.84 -21.60
C PRO A 299 -22.53 7.36 -21.31
N PRO A 300 -23.34 7.58 -22.36
CA PRO A 300 -24.72 8.05 -22.22
C PRO A 300 -25.60 7.13 -21.36
#